data_AF-A0A345EFY9-F1
#
_entry.id   AF-A0A345EFY9-F1
#
_cell.length_a   1.000
_cell.length_b   1.000
_cell.length_c   1.000
_cell.angle_alpha   90.00
_cell.angle_beta   90.00
_cell.angle_gamma   90.00
#
_symmetry.space_group_name_H-M   'P 1'
#
loop_
_entity.id
_entity.type
_entity.pdbx_description
1 polymer ?
#
loop_
_entity_poly.entity_id
_entity_poly.type
_entity_poly.pdbx_seq_one_letter_code
_entity_poly.pdbx_strand_id
1 'polypeptide(L)'
;MTDALFETGVARCRREGLTVTRSDDRGEPPGVARPANAVPSPDDARPFEPRRATPADGAPSVSALLSSGRTVAIESIRDPEPTLVLSRLWNDRNNGRAALFVAPDRETADRIEAILAPPVGVRAADTEGRRFFAGPDRVALAEGGYAAVPAGTTLEWQESTTAREPVGLIVDGEGGDADVDAETAVSGSWLELRADGEVVARLDGVDTLDCPQRAQFPYAYRRDDDKRIRVVDFAGRPVQRYTGIGAMRDGGFQPVPAPLVPEHMFDGAVDGWWAVLVAE
;
A
#
# COMPACT_ATOMS: atom_id res chain seq x y z
N MET A 1 -1.37 28.87 -7.30
CA MET A 1 -2.14 28.45 -6.10
C MET A 1 -1.48 27.26 -5.38
N THR A 2 -0.88 26.29 -6.08
CA THR A 2 0.04 25.29 -5.47
C THR A 2 1.20 25.97 -4.74
N ASP A 3 1.67 27.11 -5.28
CA ASP A 3 2.67 27.95 -4.61
C ASP A 3 2.28 28.34 -3.18
N ALA A 4 1.01 28.64 -2.87
CA ALA A 4 0.65 29.13 -1.54
C ALA A 4 0.85 28.08 -0.44
N LEU A 5 0.44 26.83 -0.69
CA LEU A 5 0.67 25.72 0.25
C LEU A 5 2.18 25.49 0.43
N PHE A 6 2.90 25.49 -0.68
CA PHE A 6 4.34 25.33 -0.66
C PHE A 6 5.02 26.43 0.16
N GLU A 7 4.70 27.70 -0.08
CA GLU A 7 5.24 28.83 0.68
C GLU A 7 4.93 28.73 2.18
N THR A 8 3.75 28.22 2.57
CA THR A 8 3.44 27.98 3.98
C THR A 8 4.38 26.95 4.61
N GLY A 9 4.66 25.86 3.91
CA GLY A 9 5.67 24.89 4.33
C GLY A 9 7.07 25.50 4.44
N VAL A 10 7.49 26.28 3.43
CA VAL A 10 8.77 26.99 3.42
C VAL A 10 8.88 27.93 4.63
N ALA A 11 7.84 28.72 4.90
CA ALA A 11 7.80 29.66 6.01
C ALA A 11 7.88 28.94 7.36
N ARG A 12 7.22 27.79 7.52
CA ARG A 12 7.31 26.97 8.74
C ARG A 12 8.72 26.43 8.94
N CYS A 13 9.34 25.84 7.92
CA CYS A 13 10.71 25.30 8.01
C CYS A 13 11.75 26.39 8.33
N ARG A 14 11.65 27.56 7.69
CA ARG A 14 12.55 28.69 7.97
C ARG A 14 12.43 29.22 9.39
N ARG A 15 11.23 29.21 9.96
CA ARG A 15 10.99 29.63 11.36
C ARG A 15 11.71 28.72 12.36
N GLU A 16 11.85 27.44 12.03
CA GLU A 16 12.61 26.46 12.81
C GLU A 16 14.12 26.45 12.46
N GLY A 17 14.59 27.41 11.65
CA GLY A 17 16.02 27.59 11.33
C GLY A 17 16.54 26.68 10.21
N LEU A 18 15.68 25.99 9.45
CA LEU A 18 16.10 25.17 8.32
C LEU A 18 16.34 26.03 7.07
N THR A 19 17.36 25.64 6.29
CA THR A 19 17.63 26.24 4.97
C THR A 19 16.84 25.50 3.90
N VAL A 20 16.01 26.20 3.14
CA VAL A 20 15.14 25.59 2.12
C VAL A 20 15.66 25.85 0.71
N THR A 21 15.85 24.78 -0.06
CA THR A 21 16.16 24.82 -1.51
C THR A 21 14.95 24.37 -2.31
N ARG A 22 14.66 25.04 -3.43
CA ARG A 22 13.63 24.61 -4.38
C ARG A 22 14.24 23.71 -5.44
N SER A 23 13.41 22.81 -5.98
CA SER A 23 13.75 22.01 -7.14
C SER A 23 12.66 22.17 -8.19
N ASP A 24 13.08 22.31 -9.45
CA ASP A 24 12.19 22.27 -10.61
C ASP A 24 12.15 20.86 -11.24
N ASP A 25 12.92 19.90 -10.68
CA ASP A 25 12.88 18.50 -11.10
C ASP A 25 11.59 17.84 -10.63
N ARG A 26 10.86 17.23 -11.57
CA ARG A 26 9.63 16.50 -11.27
C ARG A 26 9.86 15.24 -10.43
N GLY A 27 11.08 14.70 -10.42
CA GLY A 27 11.48 13.57 -9.58
C GLY A 27 11.78 13.95 -8.12
N GLU A 28 11.92 15.23 -7.82
CA GLU A 28 12.20 15.74 -6.48
C GLU A 28 10.96 16.39 -5.86
N PRO A 29 10.87 16.46 -4.52
CA PRO A 29 9.89 17.31 -3.87
C PRO A 29 10.11 18.78 -4.27
N PRO A 30 9.04 19.61 -4.37
CA PRO A 30 9.14 21.02 -4.74
C PRO A 30 10.13 21.84 -3.90
N GLY A 31 10.36 21.42 -2.65
CA GLY A 31 11.39 21.99 -1.81
C GLY A 31 11.91 21.04 -0.76
N VAL A 32 13.18 21.22 -0.42
CA VAL A 32 13.90 20.45 0.59
C VAL A 32 14.48 21.41 1.62
N ALA A 33 14.08 21.23 2.87
CA ALA A 33 14.58 21.94 4.03
C ALA A 33 15.71 21.13 4.69
N ARG A 34 16.88 21.73 4.86
CA ARG A 34 18.05 21.11 5.48
C ARG A 34 18.40 21.78 6.81
N PRO A 35 18.62 21.01 7.89
CA PRO A 35 19.21 21.55 9.11
C PRO A 35 20.68 21.91 8.86
N ALA A 36 21.23 22.81 9.69
CA ALA A 36 22.65 23.20 9.57
C ALA A 36 23.60 22.01 9.77
N ASN A 37 23.25 21.09 10.67
CA ASN A 37 23.95 19.84 10.92
C ASN A 37 22.94 18.70 10.87
N ALA A 38 22.89 17.96 9.76
CA ALA A 38 22.09 16.75 9.69
C ALA A 38 22.79 15.63 10.47
N VAL A 39 22.06 14.97 11.37
CA VAL A 39 22.58 13.86 12.17
C VAL A 39 21.63 12.67 11.99
N PRO A 40 22.11 11.56 11.40
CA PRO A 40 21.30 10.34 11.30
C PRO A 40 20.94 9.82 12.70
N SER A 41 19.68 9.42 12.90
CA SER A 41 19.29 8.72 14.12
C SER A 41 19.53 7.22 13.95
N PRO A 42 20.03 6.48 14.96
CA PRO A 42 20.08 5.02 14.89
C PRO A 42 18.69 4.38 14.71
N ASP A 43 17.61 5.06 15.12
CA ASP A 43 16.24 4.63 14.86
C ASP A 43 15.88 4.62 13.36
N ASP A 44 16.63 5.34 12.53
CA ASP A 44 16.43 5.40 11.08
C ASP A 44 16.81 4.10 10.37
N ALA A 45 17.57 3.22 11.02
CA ALA A 45 17.98 1.93 10.45
C ALA A 45 17.04 0.78 10.84
N ARG A 46 16.01 1.04 11.66
CA ARG A 46 15.06 0.00 12.07
C ARG A 46 14.26 -0.53 10.88
N PRO A 47 13.89 -1.82 10.88
CA PRO A 47 12.98 -2.37 9.87
C PRO A 47 11.61 -1.69 9.95
N PHE A 48 10.89 -1.72 8.83
CA PHE A 48 9.49 -1.29 8.81
C PHE A 48 8.62 -2.20 9.67
N GLU A 49 7.84 -1.61 10.57
CA GLU A 49 6.85 -2.30 11.39
C GLU A 49 5.50 -1.57 11.25
N PRO A 50 4.55 -2.08 10.45
CA PRO A 50 3.36 -1.31 10.05
C PRO A 50 2.48 -0.90 11.23
N ARG A 51 2.41 -1.74 12.28
CA ARG A 51 1.58 -1.52 13.47
C ARG A 51 2.26 -0.71 14.56
N ARG A 52 3.52 -0.30 14.38
CA ARG A 52 4.24 0.39 15.44
C ARG A 52 3.65 1.79 15.62
N ALA A 53 2.97 1.98 16.76
CA ALA A 53 2.62 3.29 17.26
C ALA A 53 3.76 3.81 18.17
N THR A 54 4.16 5.07 18.01
CA THR A 54 4.98 5.76 19.02
C THR A 54 4.16 6.04 20.29
N PRO A 55 4.77 6.20 21.48
CA PRO A 55 4.07 6.17 22.78
C PRO A 55 3.15 7.36 23.13
N ALA A 56 2.59 8.07 22.15
CA ALA A 56 1.54 9.06 22.36
C ALA A 56 0.64 9.07 21.11
N ASP A 57 -0.62 8.66 21.28
CA ASP A 57 -1.59 8.27 20.25
C ASP A 57 -2.07 9.41 19.30
N GLY A 58 -1.15 10.10 18.64
CA GLY A 58 -1.45 11.12 17.65
C GLY A 58 -0.44 11.17 16.51
N ALA A 59 -0.83 11.82 15.40
CA ALA A 59 0.07 12.08 14.29
C ALA A 59 1.36 12.79 14.78
N PRO A 60 2.54 12.48 14.21
CA PRO A 60 3.77 13.11 14.64
C PRO A 60 3.68 14.63 14.48
N SER A 61 4.03 15.36 15.54
CA SER A 61 3.93 16.83 15.49
C SER A 61 4.93 17.42 14.49
N VAL A 62 4.53 18.49 13.80
CA VAL A 62 5.42 19.24 12.90
C VAL A 62 6.69 19.71 13.62
N SER A 63 6.59 20.13 14.88
CA SER A 63 7.75 20.57 15.66
C SER A 63 8.74 19.42 15.95
N ALA A 64 8.23 18.21 16.24
CA ALA A 64 9.09 17.04 16.42
C ALA A 64 9.80 16.63 15.12
N LEU A 65 9.08 16.68 13.98
CA LEU A 65 9.68 16.42 12.67
C LEU A 65 10.82 17.40 12.37
N LEU A 66 10.57 18.70 12.52
CA LEU A 66 11.53 19.75 12.15
C LEU A 66 12.74 19.83 13.09
N SER A 67 12.58 19.39 14.35
CA SER A 67 13.68 19.29 15.32
C SER A 67 14.43 17.96 15.30
N SER A 68 14.01 17.00 14.47
CA SER A 68 14.62 15.65 14.40
C SER A 68 16.06 15.63 13.87
N GLY A 69 16.56 16.73 13.31
CA GLY A 69 17.87 16.77 12.65
C GLY A 69 17.91 16.09 11.28
N ARG A 70 16.76 15.66 10.74
CA ARG A 70 16.63 15.10 9.39
C ARG A 70 16.47 16.20 8.34
N THR A 71 16.84 15.88 7.10
CA THR A 71 16.40 16.67 5.95
C THR A 71 14.89 16.48 5.77
N VAL A 72 14.16 17.53 5.40
CA VAL A 72 12.70 17.51 5.30
C VAL A 72 12.26 17.91 3.89
N ALA A 73 11.51 17.04 3.22
CA ALA A 73 10.82 17.33 1.97
C ALA A 73 9.49 18.05 2.26
N ILE A 74 9.15 19.06 1.47
CA ILE A 74 7.89 19.81 1.60
C ILE A 74 6.95 19.36 0.50
N GLU A 75 5.92 18.60 0.86
CA GLU A 75 4.99 17.94 -0.07
C GLU A 75 3.60 18.58 0.04
N SER A 76 3.21 19.38 -0.95
CA SER A 76 1.89 20.05 -0.95
C SER A 76 0.81 19.12 -1.51
N ILE A 77 -0.14 18.72 -0.67
CA ILE A 77 -1.18 17.74 -1.01
C ILE A 77 -2.56 18.39 -0.88
N ARG A 78 -3.29 18.46 -2.00
CA ARG A 78 -4.68 18.96 -2.04
C ARG A 78 -5.71 17.84 -2.07
N ASP A 79 -5.34 16.74 -2.72
CA ASP A 79 -6.18 15.57 -2.88
C ASP A 79 -5.38 14.35 -2.39
N PRO A 80 -5.62 13.90 -1.15
CA PRO A 80 -4.77 12.93 -0.47
C PRO A 80 -5.14 11.50 -0.87
N GLU A 81 -4.91 11.17 -2.14
CA GLU A 81 -5.07 9.79 -2.63
C GLU A 81 -4.04 8.86 -1.96
N PRO A 82 -4.40 7.66 -1.49
CA PRO A 82 -3.49 6.77 -0.76
C PRO A 82 -2.19 6.47 -1.52
N THR A 83 -2.28 6.19 -2.82
CA THR A 83 -1.11 5.96 -3.68
C THR A 83 -0.19 7.17 -3.70
N LEU A 84 -0.75 8.39 -3.77
CA LEU A 84 0.04 9.61 -3.79
C LEU A 84 0.76 9.82 -2.45
N VAL A 85 0.04 9.76 -1.33
CA VAL A 85 0.61 9.98 0.01
C VAL A 85 1.72 8.96 0.30
N LEU A 86 1.46 7.68 0.08
CA LEU A 86 2.42 6.61 0.34
C LEU A 86 3.64 6.68 -0.60
N SER A 87 3.44 6.97 -1.89
CA SER A 87 4.57 7.11 -2.83
C SER A 87 5.47 8.31 -2.52
N ARG A 88 4.89 9.44 -2.05
CA ARG A 88 5.68 10.59 -1.57
C ARG A 88 6.51 10.24 -0.35
N LEU A 89 5.88 9.65 0.66
CA LEU A 89 6.59 9.20 1.86
C LEU A 89 7.72 8.22 1.51
N TRP A 90 7.43 7.24 0.65
CA TRP A 90 8.41 6.25 0.19
C TRP A 90 9.59 6.90 -0.55
N ASN A 91 9.32 7.77 -1.52
CA ASN A 91 10.35 8.46 -2.28
C ASN A 91 11.25 9.31 -1.37
N ASP A 92 10.65 10.09 -0.47
CA ASP A 92 11.42 10.91 0.45
C ASP A 92 12.25 10.08 1.41
N ARG A 93 11.66 9.01 1.96
CA ARG A 93 12.35 8.11 2.87
C ARG A 93 13.56 7.44 2.23
N ASN A 94 13.41 6.94 1.00
CA ASN A 94 14.50 6.31 0.24
C ASN A 94 15.62 7.28 -0.12
N ASN A 95 15.33 8.58 -0.12
CA ASN A 95 16.31 9.62 -0.32
C ASN A 95 16.77 10.29 0.99
N GLY A 96 16.50 9.68 2.15
CA GLY A 96 16.94 10.18 3.45
C GLY A 96 16.27 11.48 3.90
N ARG A 97 15.04 11.73 3.43
CA ARG A 97 14.23 12.90 3.79
C ARG A 97 12.98 12.48 4.53
N ALA A 98 12.62 13.25 5.56
CA ALA A 98 11.33 13.15 6.22
C ALA A 98 10.30 13.99 5.45
N ALA A 99 9.03 13.58 5.40
CA ALA A 99 7.99 14.24 4.63
C ALA A 99 7.17 15.22 5.50
N LEU A 100 7.22 16.50 5.19
CA LEU A 100 6.26 17.49 5.71
C LEU A 100 5.13 17.64 4.68
N PHE A 101 4.01 16.98 4.94
CA PHE A 101 2.82 17.14 4.12
C PHE A 101 2.13 18.46 4.44
N VAL A 102 1.89 19.32 3.45
CA VAL A 102 1.19 20.59 3.63
C VAL A 102 -0.20 20.48 3.01
N ALA A 103 -1.21 20.48 3.86
CA ALA A 103 -2.62 20.36 3.51
C ALA A 103 -3.29 21.75 3.47
N PRO A 104 -4.27 21.98 2.57
CA PRO A 104 -5.01 23.25 2.50
C PRO A 104 -5.96 23.50 3.67
N ASP A 105 -6.41 22.44 4.35
CA ASP A 105 -7.41 22.49 5.40
C ASP A 105 -7.27 21.28 6.33
N ARG A 106 -7.99 21.32 7.46
CA ARG A 106 -7.93 20.25 8.46
C ARG A 106 -8.53 18.94 7.93
N GLU A 107 -9.56 18.99 7.10
CA GLU A 107 -10.18 17.79 6.50
C GLU A 107 -9.18 17.02 5.63
N THR A 108 -8.40 17.72 4.82
CA THR A 108 -7.34 17.12 4.00
C THR A 108 -6.20 16.59 4.88
N ALA A 109 -5.85 17.30 5.95
CA ALA A 109 -4.87 16.82 6.91
C ALA A 109 -5.32 15.52 7.61
N ASP A 110 -6.56 15.47 8.09
CA ASP A 110 -7.14 14.28 8.74
C ASP A 110 -7.11 13.05 7.82
N ARG A 111 -7.36 13.24 6.52
CA ARG A 111 -7.25 12.15 5.52
C ARG A 111 -5.82 11.65 5.35
N ILE A 112 -4.83 12.54 5.30
CA ILE A 112 -3.40 12.15 5.24
C ILE A 112 -3.00 11.43 6.52
N GLU A 113 -3.38 11.97 7.68
CA GLU A 113 -3.14 11.36 8.99
C GLU A 113 -3.78 9.98 9.08
N ALA A 114 -5.00 9.78 8.58
CA ALA A 114 -5.68 8.49 8.57
C ALA A 114 -4.97 7.44 7.69
N ILE A 115 -4.42 7.84 6.53
CA ILE A 115 -3.63 6.94 5.66
C ILE A 115 -2.33 6.51 6.35
N LEU A 116 -1.71 7.41 7.11
CA LEU A 116 -0.41 7.19 7.74
C LEU A 116 -0.49 6.73 9.20
N ALA A 117 -1.70 6.68 9.77
CA ALA A 117 -1.94 6.14 11.09
C ALA A 117 -1.62 4.64 11.12
N PRO A 118 -1.07 4.11 12.24
CA PRO A 118 -0.88 2.67 12.37
C PRO A 118 -2.21 1.90 12.29
N PRO A 119 -2.31 0.81 11.50
CA PRO A 119 -1.27 0.29 10.62
C PRO A 119 -1.06 1.14 9.36
N VAL A 120 0.17 1.64 9.16
CA VAL A 120 0.49 2.61 8.09
C VAL A 120 0.07 2.07 6.73
N GLY A 121 -0.66 2.85 5.93
CA GLY A 121 -1.01 2.53 4.55
C GLY A 121 -2.13 1.49 4.39
N VAL A 122 -2.86 1.21 5.46
CA VAL A 122 -3.99 0.27 5.48
C VAL A 122 -5.30 1.06 5.57
N ARG A 123 -6.34 0.64 4.84
CA ARG A 123 -7.65 1.32 4.82
C ARG A 123 -8.38 1.18 6.14
N ALA A 124 -8.31 0.00 6.74
CA ALA A 124 -8.85 -0.29 8.06
C ALA A 124 -8.17 -1.53 8.64
N ALA A 125 -8.08 -1.61 9.97
CA ALA A 125 -7.61 -2.80 10.66
C ALA A 125 -8.50 -3.05 11.88
N ASP A 126 -8.97 -4.28 12.02
CA ASP A 126 -9.83 -4.73 13.11
C ASP A 126 -9.44 -6.16 13.53
N THR A 127 -10.27 -6.83 14.32
CA THR A 127 -10.00 -8.19 14.80
C THR A 127 -10.05 -9.25 13.68
N GLU A 128 -10.68 -8.94 12.55
CA GLU A 128 -10.78 -9.87 11.42
C GLU A 128 -9.55 -9.80 10.50
N GLY A 129 -8.86 -8.66 10.48
CA GLY A 129 -7.62 -8.47 9.73
C GLY A 129 -7.48 -7.05 9.20
N ARG A 130 -6.56 -6.87 8.24
CA ARG A 130 -6.33 -5.61 7.54
C ARG A 130 -7.13 -5.55 6.24
N ARG A 131 -7.69 -4.39 5.93
CA ARG A 131 -8.28 -4.06 4.63
C ARG A 131 -7.38 -3.09 3.89
N PHE A 132 -7.02 -3.39 2.65
CA PHE A 132 -6.04 -2.61 1.90
C PHE A 132 -6.70 -1.60 0.95
N PHE A 133 -5.99 -0.52 0.64
CA PHE A 133 -6.37 0.37 -0.45
C PHE A 133 -6.10 -0.31 -1.79
N ALA A 134 -6.92 -0.04 -2.81
CA ALA A 134 -6.60 -0.43 -4.17
C ALA A 134 -5.44 0.43 -4.70
N GLY A 135 -4.42 -0.22 -5.26
CA GLY A 135 -3.30 0.43 -5.91
C GLY A 135 -3.57 0.73 -7.39
N PRO A 136 -2.65 1.46 -8.04
CA PRO A 136 -2.77 1.83 -9.45
C PRO A 136 -2.46 0.65 -10.39
N ASP A 137 -1.70 -0.32 -9.89
CA ASP A 137 -1.24 -1.47 -10.66
C ASP A 137 -2.28 -2.58 -10.72
N ARG A 138 -2.09 -3.49 -11.67
CA ARG A 138 -2.90 -4.70 -11.83
C ARG A 138 -2.13 -5.87 -11.26
N VAL A 139 -2.82 -6.85 -10.69
CA VAL A 139 -2.18 -8.09 -10.26
C VAL A 139 -1.62 -8.83 -11.47
N ALA A 140 -0.29 -8.88 -11.58
CA ALA A 140 0.42 -9.67 -12.57
C ALA A 140 0.36 -11.16 -12.18
N LEU A 141 0.29 -12.05 -13.17
CA LEU A 141 0.23 -13.49 -12.94
C LEU A 141 1.55 -14.17 -13.27
N ALA A 142 1.86 -15.26 -12.59
CA ALA A 142 3.07 -16.06 -12.82
C ALA A 142 3.21 -16.54 -14.27
N GLU A 143 2.09 -16.91 -14.90
CA GLU A 143 2.05 -17.35 -16.30
C GLU A 143 2.05 -16.18 -17.31
N GLY A 144 2.17 -14.95 -16.83
CA GLY A 144 2.10 -13.72 -17.59
C GLY A 144 0.67 -13.22 -17.83
N GLY A 145 0.56 -11.92 -18.13
CA GLY A 145 -0.74 -11.24 -18.15
C GLY A 145 -1.17 -10.81 -16.75
N TYR A 146 -2.46 -10.57 -16.58
CA TYR A 146 -3.03 -9.96 -15.37
C TYR A 146 -4.33 -10.65 -14.95
N ALA A 147 -4.65 -10.61 -13.66
CA ALA A 147 -5.89 -11.14 -13.13
C ALA A 147 -7.13 -10.30 -13.54
N ALA A 148 -8.26 -10.96 -13.71
CA ALA A 148 -9.56 -10.36 -13.99
C ALA A 148 -10.69 -11.05 -13.20
N VAL A 149 -11.76 -10.30 -12.98
CA VAL A 149 -12.99 -10.71 -12.31
C VAL A 149 -14.21 -10.20 -13.08
N PRO A 150 -15.43 -10.69 -12.80
CA PRO A 150 -16.64 -10.09 -13.33
C PRO A 150 -16.68 -8.56 -13.11
N ALA A 151 -17.10 -7.83 -14.13
CA ALA A 151 -17.29 -6.38 -14.05
C ALA A 151 -18.55 -6.02 -13.25
N GLY A 152 -18.63 -4.76 -12.80
CA GLY A 152 -19.79 -4.23 -12.09
C GLY A 152 -19.81 -4.49 -10.59
N THR A 153 -18.77 -5.14 -10.06
CA THR A 153 -18.61 -5.40 -8.63
C THR A 153 -17.62 -4.43 -7.99
N THR A 154 -17.84 -4.08 -6.72
CA THR A 154 -16.87 -3.35 -5.90
C THR A 154 -15.84 -4.33 -5.35
N LEU A 155 -14.56 -4.07 -5.63
CA LEU A 155 -13.46 -4.95 -5.25
C LEU A 155 -12.79 -4.46 -3.97
N GLU A 156 -12.59 -5.38 -3.02
CA GLU A 156 -11.90 -5.10 -1.76
C GLU A 156 -10.88 -6.19 -1.44
N TRP A 157 -9.71 -5.80 -0.96
CA TRP A 157 -8.68 -6.70 -0.47
C TRP A 157 -8.67 -6.72 1.06
N GLN A 158 -8.69 -7.92 1.64
CA GLN A 158 -8.75 -8.11 3.09
C GLN A 158 -7.87 -9.30 3.52
N GLU A 159 -7.17 -9.17 4.63
CA GLU A 159 -6.61 -10.32 5.35
C GLU A 159 -7.71 -11.04 6.13
N SER A 160 -7.68 -12.37 6.11
CA SER A 160 -8.60 -13.21 6.87
C SER A 160 -7.84 -14.26 7.65
N THR A 161 -8.33 -14.55 8.85
CA THR A 161 -7.84 -15.63 9.72
C THR A 161 -8.67 -16.90 9.59
N THR A 162 -9.51 -17.00 8.55
CA THR A 162 -10.31 -18.21 8.29
C THR A 162 -9.43 -19.44 8.29
N ALA A 163 -9.82 -20.44 9.09
CA ALA A 163 -9.05 -21.65 9.30
C ALA A 163 -8.69 -22.28 7.95
N ARG A 164 -7.40 -22.60 7.79
CA ARG A 164 -6.94 -23.39 6.66
C ARG A 164 -7.41 -24.81 6.89
N GLU A 165 -8.26 -25.33 6.00
CA GLU A 165 -8.57 -26.76 6.07
C GLU A 165 -7.25 -27.53 5.90
N PRO A 166 -6.92 -28.46 6.80
CA PRO A 166 -5.71 -29.25 6.66
C PRO A 166 -5.81 -30.04 5.36
N VAL A 167 -4.94 -29.72 4.39
CA VAL A 167 -4.81 -30.49 3.16
C VAL A 167 -4.07 -31.78 3.49
N GLY A 168 -4.83 -32.80 3.85
CA GLY A 168 -4.32 -34.13 4.11
C GLY A 168 -5.46 -35.08 4.45
N LEU A 169 -5.58 -36.17 3.70
CA LEU A 169 -6.43 -37.29 4.08
C LEU A 169 -5.85 -37.84 5.39
N ILE A 170 -6.50 -37.59 6.53
CA ILE A 170 -6.23 -38.37 7.74
C ILE A 170 -6.72 -39.78 7.41
N VAL A 171 -5.79 -40.66 7.06
CA VAL A 171 -6.07 -42.08 7.02
C VAL A 171 -6.22 -42.49 8.48
N ASP A 172 -7.42 -42.90 8.90
CA ASP A 172 -7.65 -43.52 10.20
C ASP A 172 -6.85 -44.82 10.28
N GLY A 173 -5.56 -44.70 10.59
CA GLY A 173 -4.70 -45.81 10.96
C GLY A 173 -4.95 -46.14 12.42
N GLU A 174 -5.58 -47.28 12.67
CA GLU A 174 -5.71 -47.83 14.02
C GLU A 174 -4.34 -47.92 14.70
N GLY A 175 -4.21 -47.22 15.83
CA GLY A 175 -3.28 -47.56 16.91
C GLY A 175 -1.83 -47.17 16.71
N GLY A 176 -1.49 -45.95 17.12
CA GLY A 176 -0.12 -45.60 17.47
C GLY A 176 -0.07 -44.19 18.05
N ASP A 177 0.25 -44.08 19.34
CA ASP A 177 0.56 -42.81 20.01
C ASP A 177 1.70 -42.11 19.26
N ALA A 178 1.35 -41.26 18.30
CA ALA A 178 2.19 -40.19 17.83
C ALA A 178 1.52 -38.91 18.34
N ASP A 179 2.19 -38.21 19.24
CA ASP A 179 2.01 -36.76 19.40
C ASP A 179 2.15 -36.17 17.99
N VAL A 180 1.01 -36.02 17.32
CA VAL A 180 0.94 -35.30 16.06
C VAL A 180 1.02 -33.84 16.49
N ASP A 181 2.22 -33.27 16.38
CA ASP A 181 2.48 -31.87 16.64
C ASP A 181 1.35 -31.02 16.02
N ALA A 182 0.44 -30.56 16.89
CA ALA A 182 -0.52 -29.51 16.59
C ALA A 182 0.16 -28.16 16.23
N GLU A 183 1.50 -28.16 16.15
CA GLU A 183 2.40 -27.07 15.78
C GLU A 183 2.61 -26.90 14.28
N THR A 184 1.97 -27.68 13.40
CA THR A 184 1.92 -27.35 11.96
C THR A 184 0.58 -26.78 11.51
N ALA A 185 -0.17 -26.12 12.41
CA ALA A 185 -1.15 -25.15 11.96
C ALA A 185 -0.39 -24.13 11.11
N VAL A 186 -0.63 -24.11 9.80
CA VAL A 186 0.02 -23.20 8.85
C VAL A 186 -0.35 -21.77 9.27
N SER A 187 0.48 -21.20 10.15
CA SER A 187 0.28 -19.88 10.74
C SER A 187 0.47 -18.86 9.65
N GLY A 188 -0.63 -18.28 9.20
CA GLY A 188 -0.64 -17.23 8.19
C GLY A 188 -2.07 -16.80 7.90
N SER A 189 -2.25 -15.49 7.70
CA SER A 189 -3.50 -14.94 7.21
C SER A 189 -3.67 -15.27 5.73
N TRP A 190 -4.89 -15.58 5.31
CA TRP A 190 -5.25 -15.50 3.91
C TRP A 190 -5.27 -14.03 3.48
N LEU A 191 -4.91 -13.78 2.22
CA LEU A 191 -5.25 -12.54 1.55
C LEU A 191 -6.40 -12.82 0.57
N GLU A 192 -7.54 -12.17 0.78
CA GLU A 192 -8.76 -12.41 0.03
C GLU A 192 -9.12 -11.19 -0.83
N LEU A 193 -9.48 -11.45 -2.09
CA LEU A 193 -10.17 -10.50 -2.94
C LEU A 193 -11.66 -10.76 -2.83
N ARG A 194 -12.42 -9.74 -2.44
CA ARG A 194 -13.87 -9.80 -2.33
C ARG A 194 -14.51 -8.94 -3.42
N ALA A 195 -15.57 -9.45 -4.03
CA ALA A 195 -16.41 -8.75 -4.99
C ALA A 195 -17.82 -8.62 -4.38
N ASP A 196 -18.22 -7.41 -4.01
CA ASP A 196 -19.49 -7.14 -3.30
C ASP A 196 -19.68 -8.02 -2.04
N GLY A 197 -18.58 -8.30 -1.33
CA GLY A 197 -18.56 -9.11 -0.10
C GLY A 197 -18.26 -10.61 -0.30
N GLU A 198 -18.39 -11.13 -1.52
CA GLU A 198 -18.11 -12.53 -1.85
C GLU A 198 -16.65 -12.75 -2.18
N VAL A 199 -16.03 -13.79 -1.62
CA VAL A 199 -14.61 -14.12 -1.89
C VAL A 199 -14.48 -14.69 -3.32
N VAL A 200 -13.73 -14.00 -4.18
CA VAL A 200 -13.50 -14.39 -5.58
C VAL A 200 -12.08 -14.85 -5.86
N ALA A 201 -11.12 -14.51 -4.99
CA ALA A 201 -9.77 -15.05 -5.02
C ALA A 201 -9.20 -15.12 -3.59
N ARG A 202 -8.32 -16.09 -3.35
CA ARG A 202 -7.65 -16.29 -2.07
C ARG A 202 -6.18 -16.65 -2.30
N LEU A 203 -5.29 -15.92 -1.64
CA LEU A 203 -3.84 -16.02 -1.74
C LEU A 203 -3.24 -16.37 -0.37
N ASP A 204 -2.14 -17.12 -0.36
CA ASP A 204 -1.43 -17.51 0.86
C ASP A 204 -0.59 -16.34 1.38
N GLY A 205 -1.25 -15.39 2.04
CA GLY A 205 -0.64 -14.16 2.53
C GLY A 205 -0.35 -13.12 1.43
N VAL A 206 0.17 -11.97 1.88
CA VAL A 206 0.48 -10.83 1.02
C VAL A 206 1.65 -11.10 0.07
N ASP A 207 2.65 -11.88 0.49
CA ASP A 207 3.83 -12.21 -0.32
C ASP A 207 3.47 -12.98 -1.60
N THR A 208 2.37 -13.73 -1.60
CA THR A 208 1.86 -14.43 -2.79
C THR A 208 1.45 -13.45 -3.91
N LEU A 209 1.20 -12.16 -3.61
CA LEU A 209 0.85 -11.15 -4.61
C LEU A 209 1.98 -10.86 -5.62
N ASP A 210 3.23 -11.14 -5.28
CA ASP A 210 4.35 -10.88 -6.19
C ASP A 210 4.24 -11.71 -7.48
N CYS A 211 3.72 -12.93 -7.37
CA CYS A 211 3.64 -13.87 -8.48
C CYS A 211 2.51 -14.90 -8.30
N PRO A 212 1.24 -14.49 -8.18
CA PRO A 212 0.14 -15.41 -7.97
C PRO A 212 -0.15 -16.22 -9.24
N GLN A 213 -0.65 -17.44 -9.04
CA GLN A 213 -1.04 -18.32 -10.13
C GLN A 213 -2.40 -17.91 -10.69
N ARG A 214 -2.57 -18.01 -12.02
CA ARG A 214 -3.87 -17.77 -12.67
C ARG A 214 -5.02 -18.53 -12.01
N ALA A 215 -4.79 -19.76 -11.58
CA ALA A 215 -5.83 -20.62 -10.99
C ALA A 215 -6.46 -20.06 -9.71
N GLN A 216 -5.82 -19.07 -9.07
CA GLN A 216 -6.34 -18.38 -7.89
C GLN A 216 -7.41 -17.33 -8.23
N PHE A 217 -7.54 -16.95 -9.50
CA PHE A 217 -8.51 -15.95 -9.97
C PHE A 217 -9.52 -16.57 -10.94
N PRO A 218 -10.76 -16.04 -11.01
CA PRO A 218 -11.77 -16.57 -11.93
C PRO A 218 -11.35 -16.44 -13.40
N TYR A 219 -10.69 -15.33 -13.73
CA TYR A 219 -10.25 -15.00 -15.09
C TYR A 219 -8.86 -14.38 -15.09
N ALA A 220 -8.22 -14.44 -16.24
CA ALA A 220 -7.00 -13.71 -16.55
C ALA A 220 -7.10 -13.09 -17.93
N TYR A 221 -6.33 -12.05 -18.17
CA TYR A 221 -6.22 -11.45 -19.48
C TYR A 221 -4.79 -11.06 -19.84
N ARG A 222 -4.49 -11.08 -21.14
CA ARG A 222 -3.22 -10.60 -21.68
C ARG A 222 -3.48 -9.86 -22.98
N ARG A 223 -2.66 -8.85 -23.25
CA ARG A 223 -2.61 -8.23 -24.57
C ARG A 223 -1.64 -9.03 -25.44
N ASP A 224 -2.13 -9.53 -26.57
CA ASP A 224 -1.34 -10.32 -27.52
C ASP A 224 -0.67 -9.42 -28.57
N ASP A 225 0.15 -9.99 -29.43
CA ASP A 225 0.90 -9.27 -30.47
C ASP A 225 -0.01 -8.55 -31.47
N ASP A 226 -1.20 -9.12 -31.71
CA ASP A 226 -2.28 -8.55 -32.52
C ASP A 226 -2.97 -7.33 -31.86
N LYS A 227 -2.44 -6.87 -30.72
CA LYS A 227 -2.92 -5.75 -29.90
C LYS A 227 -4.32 -5.96 -29.32
N ARG A 228 -4.88 -7.16 -29.40
CA ARG A 228 -6.15 -7.55 -28.78
C ARG A 228 -5.91 -8.03 -27.35
N ILE A 229 -6.91 -7.83 -26.51
CA ILE A 229 -6.96 -8.42 -25.18
C ILE A 229 -7.64 -9.77 -25.28
N ARG A 230 -7.02 -10.81 -24.75
CA ARG A 230 -7.59 -12.16 -24.66
C ARG A 230 -7.89 -12.47 -23.21
N VAL A 231 -9.13 -12.82 -22.92
CA VAL A 231 -9.57 -13.27 -21.61
C VAL A 231 -9.63 -14.79 -21.61
N VAL A 232 -9.08 -15.40 -20.57
CA VAL A 232 -9.11 -16.83 -20.30
C VAL A 232 -9.70 -17.08 -18.91
N ASP A 233 -10.25 -18.26 -18.68
CA ASP A 233 -10.67 -18.68 -17.34
C ASP A 233 -9.48 -19.15 -16.49
N PHE A 234 -9.76 -19.51 -15.23
CA PHE A 234 -8.77 -20.06 -14.28
C PHE A 234 -7.96 -21.22 -14.86
N ALA A 235 -8.56 -22.07 -15.69
CA ALA A 235 -7.90 -23.21 -16.35
C ALA A 235 -7.10 -22.81 -17.61
N GLY A 236 -7.15 -21.54 -18.02
CA GLY A 236 -6.47 -21.02 -19.21
C GLY A 236 -7.26 -21.24 -20.50
N ARG A 237 -8.53 -21.64 -20.42
CA ARG A 237 -9.38 -21.82 -21.60
C ARG A 237 -9.83 -20.46 -22.14
N PRO A 238 -9.77 -20.22 -23.46
CA PRO A 238 -10.22 -18.95 -24.04
C PRO A 238 -11.71 -18.68 -23.76
N VAL A 239 -12.01 -17.48 -23.27
CA VAL A 239 -13.37 -17.01 -23.01
C VAL A 239 -13.80 -16.01 -24.07
N GLN A 240 -13.05 -14.91 -24.23
CA GLN A 240 -13.42 -13.84 -25.17
C GLN A 240 -12.22 -12.97 -25.58
N ARG A 241 -12.37 -12.17 -26.64
CA ARG A 241 -11.36 -11.22 -27.13
C ARG A 241 -11.91 -9.80 -27.29
N TYR A 242 -11.15 -8.80 -26.84
CA TYR A 242 -11.54 -7.39 -26.87
C TYR A 242 -10.51 -6.49 -27.56
N THR A 243 -10.95 -5.33 -28.05
CA THR A 243 -10.07 -4.29 -28.62
C THR A 243 -9.24 -3.55 -27.55
N GLY A 244 -9.72 -3.52 -26.31
CA GLY A 244 -9.13 -2.77 -25.22
C GLY A 244 -9.88 -2.94 -23.90
N ILE A 245 -9.41 -2.28 -22.84
CA ILE A 245 -9.93 -2.44 -21.47
C ILE A 245 -11.37 -1.95 -21.33
N GLY A 246 -11.76 -0.87 -22.02
CA GLY A 246 -13.14 -0.40 -22.04
C GLY A 246 -14.10 -1.45 -22.58
N ALA A 247 -13.83 -1.97 -23.78
CA ALA A 247 -14.61 -3.05 -24.38
C ALA A 247 -14.60 -4.34 -23.54
N MET A 248 -13.51 -4.62 -22.82
CA MET A 248 -13.44 -5.76 -21.89
C MET A 248 -14.40 -5.57 -20.70
N ARG A 249 -14.47 -4.35 -20.14
CA ARG A 249 -15.43 -3.99 -19.07
C ARG A 249 -16.87 -4.06 -19.55
N ASP A 250 -17.18 -3.50 -20.72
CA ASP A 250 -18.50 -3.59 -21.34
C ASP A 250 -18.89 -5.05 -21.63
N GLY A 251 -17.89 -5.90 -21.89
CA GLY A 251 -18.03 -7.33 -22.07
C GLY A 251 -18.13 -8.15 -20.78
N GLY A 252 -18.18 -7.51 -19.61
CA GLY A 252 -18.40 -8.17 -18.33
C GLY A 252 -17.14 -8.54 -17.55
N PHE A 253 -15.95 -8.06 -17.94
CA PHE A 253 -14.69 -8.37 -17.24
C PHE A 253 -13.92 -7.10 -16.84
N GLN A 254 -13.44 -7.03 -15.61
CA GLN A 254 -12.61 -5.92 -15.14
C GLN A 254 -11.25 -6.41 -14.63
N PRO A 255 -10.17 -5.63 -14.81
CA PRO A 255 -8.89 -5.93 -14.19
C PRO A 255 -8.99 -5.92 -12.66
N VAL A 256 -8.26 -6.82 -12.00
CA VAL A 256 -8.08 -6.78 -10.55
C VAL A 256 -6.98 -5.77 -10.21
N PRO A 257 -7.26 -4.70 -9.45
CA PRO A 257 -6.21 -3.81 -8.94
C PRO A 257 -5.39 -4.56 -7.90
N ALA A 258 -4.06 -4.42 -7.94
CA ALA A 258 -3.19 -4.89 -6.87
C ALA A 258 -3.46 -4.03 -5.61
N PRO A 259 -3.53 -4.61 -4.40
CA PRO A 259 -3.65 -3.82 -3.20
C PRO A 259 -2.33 -3.07 -2.91
N LEU A 260 -2.43 -1.91 -2.28
CA LEU A 260 -1.26 -1.28 -1.67
C LEU A 260 -0.91 -2.07 -0.41
N VAL A 261 0.19 -2.83 -0.47
CA VAL A 261 0.76 -3.54 0.67
C VAL A 261 1.95 -2.74 1.20
N PRO A 262 1.83 -2.10 2.38
CA PRO A 262 2.88 -1.25 2.93
C PRO A 262 4.24 -1.94 3.06
N GLU A 263 4.25 -3.24 3.37
CA GLU A 263 5.46 -4.06 3.51
C GLU A 263 6.21 -4.24 2.18
N HIS A 264 5.53 -4.16 1.04
CA HIS A 264 6.17 -4.22 -0.27
C HIS A 264 6.73 -2.85 -0.70
N MET A 265 6.39 -1.79 0.04
CA MET A 265 6.85 -0.44 -0.20
C MET A 265 8.02 -0.09 0.72
N PHE A 266 7.88 -0.30 2.03
CA PHE A 266 8.83 0.21 3.02
C PHE A 266 9.73 -0.88 3.59
N ASP A 267 11.05 -0.74 3.39
CA ASP A 267 12.06 -1.60 4.03
C ASP A 267 12.48 -1.11 5.42
N GLY A 268 12.24 0.18 5.71
CA GLY A 268 12.71 0.84 6.93
C GLY A 268 11.62 1.57 7.69
N ALA A 269 11.91 1.90 8.95
CA ALA A 269 11.00 2.62 9.83
C ALA A 269 10.54 3.95 9.21
N VAL A 270 9.23 4.20 9.31
CA VAL A 270 8.57 5.43 8.86
C VAL A 270 7.92 6.19 10.02
N ASP A 271 7.96 5.64 11.23
CA ASP A 271 7.52 6.34 12.43
C ASP A 271 8.42 7.56 12.70
N GLY A 272 7.80 8.73 12.88
CA GLY A 272 8.53 10.01 13.01
C GLY A 272 9.18 10.54 11.73
N TRP A 273 8.93 9.92 10.57
CA TRP A 273 9.42 10.38 9.26
C TRP A 273 8.44 11.27 8.51
N TRP A 274 7.30 11.58 9.10
CA TRP A 274 6.29 12.43 8.48
C TRP A 274 5.60 13.31 9.52
N ALA A 275 5.02 14.42 9.06
CA ALA A 275 4.06 15.22 9.82
C ALA A 275 3.15 15.96 8.84
N VAL A 276 2.00 16.44 9.32
CA VAL A 276 1.07 17.22 8.51
C VAL A 276 0.95 18.65 9.04
N LEU A 277 1.12 19.62 8.15
CA LEU A 277 0.91 21.05 8.39
C LEU A 277 -0.35 21.50 7.64
N VAL A 278 -1.30 22.11 8.36
CA VAL A 278 -2.43 22.79 7.72
C VAL A 278 -2.00 24.21 7.35
N ALA A 279 -2.23 24.60 6.10
CA ALA A 279 -2.06 25.98 5.66
C ALA A 279 -3.26 26.81 6.17
N GLU A 280 -2.99 27.74 7.08
CA GLU A 280 -3.97 28.74 7.53
C GLU A 280 -4.26 29.80 6.44
#